data_AF-A0A7C7Q8N5-F1
#
_entry.id   AF-A0A7C7Q8N5-F1
#
_cell.length_a   1.000
_cell.length_b   1.000
_cell.length_c   1.000
_cell.angle_alpha   90.00
_cell.angle_beta   90.00
_cell.angle_gamma   90.00
#
_symmetry.space_group_name_H-M   'P 1'
#
loop_
_entity.id
_entity.type
_entity.pdbx_description
1 polymer ?
#
loop_
_entity_poly.entity_id
_entity_poly.type
_entity_poly.pdbx_seq_one_letter_code
_entity_poly.pdbx_strand_id
1 'polypeptide(L)' 'MLDLDRTSIPLLAKALDAYTLRQRAIADNIANSETPGFRRREVRFEEELRRALEGGIRGRRT' A
#
# COMPACT_ATOMS: atom_id res chain seq x y z
N MET A 1 5.96 14.14 26.37
CA MET A 1 6.13 13.72 24.96
C MET A 1 4.90 12.91 24.60
N LEU A 2 4.14 13.29 23.57
CA LEU A 2 2.91 12.58 23.18
C LEU A 2 3.30 11.29 22.46
N ASP A 3 2.98 10.13 23.04
CA ASP A 3 3.15 8.81 22.41
C ASP A 3 2.08 8.59 21.33
N LEU A 4 2.35 9.09 20.12
CA LEU A 4 1.47 8.92 18.96
C LEU A 4 1.45 7.47 18.43
N ASP A 5 2.44 6.67 18.81
CA ASP A 5 2.59 5.27 18.38
C ASP A 5 1.46 4.35 18.86
N ARG A 6 0.75 4.75 19.93
CA ARG A 6 -0.44 4.02 20.43
C ARG A 6 -1.75 4.41 19.76
N THR A 7 -1.71 5.36 18.82
CA THR A 7 -2.89 5.86 18.10
C THR A 7 -3.00 5.24 16.71
N SER A 8 -4.03 5.61 15.95
CA SER A 8 -4.22 5.18 14.56
C SER A 8 -3.28 5.86 13.55
N ILE A 9 -2.49 6.85 13.98
CA ILE A 9 -1.65 7.66 13.09
C ILE A 9 -0.61 6.83 12.33
N PRO A 10 0.12 5.88 12.95
CA PRO A 10 1.06 5.02 12.22
C PRO A 10 0.37 4.17 11.14
N LEU A 11 -0.84 3.70 11.40
CA LEU A 11 -1.63 2.93 10.42
C LEU A 11 -2.05 3.82 9.24
N LEU A 12 -2.53 5.04 9.51
CA LEU A 12 -2.89 6.01 8.48
C LEU A 12 -1.69 6.40 7.62
N ALA A 13 -0.50 6.57 8.22
CA ALA A 13 0.73 6.82 7.49
C ALA A 13 1.05 5.67 6.52
N LYS A 14 0.95 4.42 6.98
CA LYS A 14 1.15 3.24 6.10
C LYS A 14 0.11 3.14 4.97
N ALA A 15 -1.14 3.50 5.25
CA ALA A 15 -2.16 3.58 4.20
C ALA A 15 -1.81 4.64 3.15
N LEU A 16 -1.33 5.81 3.58
CA LEU A 16 -0.90 6.88 2.68
C LEU A 16 0.31 6.48 1.82
N ASP A 17 1.26 5.74 2.38
CA ASP A 17 2.38 5.17 1.62
C ASP A 17 1.88 4.24 0.50
N ALA A 18 0.91 3.37 0.82
CA ALA A 18 0.31 2.46 -0.16
C ALA A 18 -0.43 3.20 -1.28
N TYR A 19 -1.21 4.24 -0.94
CA TYR A 19 -1.87 5.08 -1.94
C TYR A 19 -0.86 5.82 -2.82
N THR A 20 0.21 6.34 -2.22
CA THR A 20 1.29 7.01 -2.96
C THR A 20 1.94 6.06 -3.96
N LEU A 21 2.22 4.82 -3.55
CA LEU A 21 2.76 3.79 -4.44
C LEU A 21 1.82 3.48 -5.60
N ARG A 22 0.51 3.37 -5.35
CA ARG A 22 -0.51 3.17 -6.39
C ARG A 22 -0.52 4.33 -7.37
N GLN A 23 -0.49 5.57 -6.88
CA GLN A 23 -0.47 6.77 -7.74
C GLN A 23 0.77 6.79 -8.64
N ARG A 24 1.95 6.43 -8.11
CA ARG A 24 3.17 6.30 -8.93
C ARG A 24 3.04 5.24 -10.02
N ALA A 25 2.50 4.07 -9.70
CA ALA A 25 2.28 3.02 -10.70
C ALA A 25 1.29 3.46 -11.81
N ILE A 26 0.23 4.19 -11.44
CA ILE A 26 -0.72 4.76 -12.40
C ILE A 26 -0.04 5.79 -13.30
N ALA A 27 0.70 6.74 -12.72
CA ALA A 27 1.43 7.75 -13.46
C ALA A 27 2.45 7.12 -14.43
N ASP A 28 3.20 6.13 -13.97
CA ASP A 28 4.14 5.37 -14.79
C ASP A 28 3.45 4.65 -15.96
N ASN A 29 2.27 4.07 -15.72
CA ASN A 29 1.50 3.40 -16.77
C ASN A 29 1.00 4.39 -17.82
N ILE A 30 0.50 5.56 -17.38
CA ILE A 30 0.03 6.62 -18.27
C ILE A 30 1.19 7.13 -19.12
N ALA A 31 2.32 7.43 -18.49
CA ALA A 31 3.51 7.96 -19.17
C ALA A 31 4.08 7.00 -20.23
N ASN A 32 3.92 5.68 -20.05
CA ASN A 32 4.46 4.67 -20.96
C ASN A 32 3.39 3.94 -21.78
N SER A 33 2.13 4.41 -21.78
CA SER A 33 1.01 3.71 -22.44
C SER A 33 1.22 3.54 -23.95
N GLU A 34 1.96 4.45 -24.59
CA GLU A 34 2.23 4.42 -26.04
C GLU A 34 3.60 3.82 -26.36
N THR A 35 4.36 3.39 -25.36
CA THR A 35 5.69 2.79 -25.58
C THR A 35 5.53 1.33 -26.03
N PRO A 36 5.99 0.98 -27.25
CA PRO A 36 5.89 -0.39 -27.74
C PRO A 36 6.56 -1.39 -26.80
N GLY A 37 5.85 -2.46 -26.43
CA GLY A 37 6.36 -3.51 -25.53
C GLY A 37 6.30 -3.18 -24.03
N PHE A 38 5.78 -2.01 -23.62
CA PHE A 38 5.62 -1.68 -22.21
C PHE A 38 4.56 -2.57 -21.53
N ARG A 39 4.87 -3.01 -20.29
CA ARG A 39 3.95 -3.80 -19.45
C ARG A 39 3.49 -2.98 -18.25
N ARG A 40 2.18 -2.84 -18.11
CA ARG A 40 1.56 -2.12 -17.00
C ARG A 40 1.94 -2.73 -15.64
N ARG A 41 2.13 -1.86 -14.65
CA ARG A 41 2.37 -2.22 -13.25
C ARG A 41 1.14 -1.92 -12.42
N GLU A 42 0.80 -2.82 -11.49
CA GLU A 42 -0.37 -2.70 -10.63
C GLU A 42 0.02 -2.97 -9.18
N VAL A 43 -0.55 -2.18 -8.26
CA VAL A 43 -0.29 -2.31 -6.81
C VAL A 43 -1.46 -3.05 -6.16
N ARG A 44 -1.22 -4.30 -5.75
CA ARG A 44 -2.23 -5.21 -5.17
C ARG A 44 -2.35 -5.14 -3.64
N PHE A 45 -2.16 -3.96 -3.05
CA PHE A 45 -2.08 -3.80 -1.60
C PHE A 45 -3.35 -4.27 -0.87
N GLU A 46 -4.54 -3.93 -1.36
CA GLU A 46 -5.81 -4.29 -0.70
C GLU A 46 -6.09 -5.79 -0.71
N GLU A 47 -5.71 -6.50 -1.78
CA GLU A 47 -5.79 -7.96 -1.86
C GLU A 47 -4.87 -8.60 -0.81
N GLU A 48 -3.61 -8.16 -0.75
CA GLU A 48 -2.64 -8.71 0.20
C GLU A 48 -2.99 -8.36 1.65
N LEU A 49 -3.52 -7.16 1.91
CA LEU A 49 -4.01 -6.78 3.23
C LEU A 49 -5.19 -7.66 3.65
N ARG A 50 -6.17 -7.89 2.75
CA ARG A 50 -7.30 -8.77 3.01
C ARG A 50 -6.83 -10.20 3.30
N ARG A 51 -5.91 -10.73 2.50
CA ARG A 51 -5.28 -12.05 2.73
C ARG A 51 -4.58 -12.13 4.09
N ALA A 52 -3.85 -11.09 4.48
CA ALA A 52 -3.16 -11.02 5.77
C ALA A 52 -4.15 -10.95 6.96
N LEU A 53 -5.30 -10.28 6.78
CA LEU A 53 -6.37 -10.22 7.78
C LEU A 53 -7.12 -11.55 7.89
N GLU A 54 -7.42 -12.19 6.76
CA GLU A 54 -8.07 -13.51 6.69
C GLU A 54 -7.19 -14.64 7.24
N GLY A 55 -5.86 -14.55 7.06
CA GLY A 55 -4.87 -15.48 7.62
C GLY A 55 -4.68 -15.37 9.14
N GLY A 56 -5.40 -14.45 9.80
CA GLY A 56 -5.31 -14.20 11.23
C GLY A 56 -4.05 -13.40 11.58
N ILE A 57 -4.22 -12.10 11.82
CA ILE A 57 -3.16 -11.30 12.44
C ILE A 57 -3.00 -11.79 13.88
N ARG A 58 -2.03 -12.69 14.10
CA ARG A 58 -1.59 -13.05 15.46
C ARG A 58 -0.83 -11.84 16.00
N GLY A 59 -1.59 -10.85 16.49
CA GLY A 59 -1.04 -9.65 17.12
C GLY A 59 -0.12 -10.08 18.24
N ARG A 60 1.20 -9.97 18.01
CA ARG A 60 2.18 -10.23 19.05
C ARG A 60 2.12 -9.02 19.98
N ARG A 61 1.35 -9.16 21.06
CA ARG A 61 1.42 -8.24 22.19
C ARG A 61 2.78 -8.51 22.85
N THR A 62 3.77 -7.67 22.54
CA THR A 62 5.00 -7.52 23.31
C THR A 62 4.84 -6.35 24.27
#